data_AF-A0AAE7E2L4-F1
#
_entry.id   AF-A0AAE7E2L4-F1
#
_cell.length_a   1.000
_cell.length_b   1.000
_cell.length_c   1.000
_cell.angle_alpha   90.00
_cell.angle_beta   90.00
_cell.angle_gamma   90.00
#
_symmetry.space_group_name_H-M   'P 1'
#
loop_
_entity.id
_entity.type
_entity.pdbx_description
1 polymer ?
#
loop_
_entity_poly.entity_id
_entity_poly.type
_entity_poly.pdbx_seq_one_letter_code
_entity_poly.pdbx_strand_id
1 'polypeptide(L)' 'MQNTIPEDIIKIQKKLATFEKDSRNYKKYTKILAKHIKSHTMKKRVNAHIKTIENVEKIEKTAFEDILK' A
#
# COMPACT_ATOMS: atom_id res chain seq x y z
N MET A 1 11.94 4.55 5.99
CA MET A 1 10.83 3.59 5.74
C MET A 1 11.32 2.57 4.74
N GLN A 2 11.30 1.28 5.07
CA GLN A 2 11.72 0.23 4.13
C GLN A 2 10.76 0.23 2.94
N ASN A 3 11.26 0.52 1.73
CA ASN A 3 10.53 0.41 0.46
C ASN A 3 10.41 -1.07 0.03
N THR A 4 10.16 -1.97 0.98
CA THR A 4 10.07 -3.40 0.70
C THR A 4 8.72 -3.70 0.05
N ILE A 5 8.79 -4.34 -1.12
CA ILE A 5 7.62 -4.92 -1.76
C ILE A 5 7.08 -6.02 -0.83
N PRO A 6 5.75 -6.09 -0.61
CA PRO A 6 5.15 -7.15 0.17
C PRO A 6 5.56 -8.55 -0.30
N GLU A 7 5.81 -9.45 0.65
CA GLU A 7 6.30 -10.81 0.39
C GLU A 7 5.35 -11.65 -0.45
N ASP A 8 4.03 -11.45 -0.29
CA ASP A 8 2.97 -12.09 -1.08
C ASP A 8 3.03 -11.67 -2.56
N ILE A 9 3.25 -10.38 -2.82
CA ILE A 9 3.43 -9.85 -4.18
C ILE A 9 4.67 -10.47 -4.83
N ILE A 10 5.79 -10.55 -4.10
CA ILE A 10 7.03 -11.18 -4.58
C ILE A 10 6.82 -12.65 -4.90
N LYS A 11 6.14 -13.40 -4.02
CA LYS A 11 5.83 -14.83 -4.24
C LYS A 11 4.99 -15.05 -5.49
N ILE A 12 3.99 -14.19 -5.73
CA ILE A 12 3.14 -14.26 -6.93
C ILE A 12 3.97 -13.94 -8.19
N GLN A 13 4.83 -12.92 -8.16
CA GLN A 13 5.70 -12.55 -9.28
C GLN A 13 6.68 -13.69 -9.65
N LYS A 14 7.33 -14.30 -8.66
CA LYS A 14 8.21 -15.46 -8.89
C LYS A 14 7.45 -16.63 -9.54
N LYS A 15 6.22 -16.89 -9.09
CA LYS A 15 5.39 -17.95 -9.68
C LYS A 15 4.95 -17.62 -11.11
N LEU A 16 4.57 -16.38 -11.38
CA LEU A 16 4.25 -15.91 -12.73
C LEU A 16 5.40 -16.09 -13.71
N ALA A 17 6.64 -15.85 -13.28
CA ALA A 17 7.83 -16.01 -14.12
C ALA A 17 8.06 -17.47 -14.58
N THR A 18 7.44 -18.45 -13.93
CA THR A 18 7.54 -19.88 -14.30
C THR A 18 6.45 -20.33 -15.28
N PHE A 19 5.41 -19.52 -15.50
CA PHE A 19 4.31 -19.90 -16.38
C PHE A 19 4.53 -19.38 -17.79
N GLU A 20 4.18 -20.21 -18.78
CA GLU A 20 4.06 -19.77 -20.17
C GLU A 20 3.03 -18.65 -20.28
N LYS A 21 3.39 -17.60 -21.03
CA LYS A 21 2.54 -16.45 -21.27
C LYS A 21 1.20 -16.91 -21.85
N ASP A 22 0.11 -16.32 -21.36
CA ASP A 22 -1.27 -16.62 -21.76
C ASP A 22 -1.82 -18.02 -21.45
N SER A 23 -1.04 -18.89 -20.79
CA SER A 23 -1.53 -20.12 -20.18
C SER A 23 -2.64 -19.83 -19.16
N ARG A 24 -3.47 -20.84 -18.86
CA ARG A 24 -4.54 -20.72 -17.85
C ARG A 24 -4.01 -20.26 -16.50
N ASN A 25 -2.86 -20.79 -16.09
CA ASN A 25 -2.21 -20.42 -14.83
C ASN A 25 -1.64 -19.01 -14.89
N TYR A 26 -0.99 -18.61 -15.98
CA TYR A 26 -0.52 -17.24 -16.16
C TYR A 26 -1.67 -16.23 -16.01
N LYS A 27 -2.77 -16.41 -16.75
CA LYS A 27 -3.95 -15.53 -16.67
C LYS A 27 -4.55 -15.47 -15.27
N LYS A 28 -4.61 -16.62 -14.57
CA LYS A 28 -5.08 -16.69 -13.18
C LYS A 28 -4.19 -15.88 -12.24
N TYR A 29 -2.88 -16.10 -12.26
CA TYR A 29 -1.95 -15.45 -11.33
C TYR A 29 -1.75 -13.97 -11.65
N THR A 30 -1.89 -13.54 -12.91
CA THR A 30 -1.89 -12.11 -13.28
C THR A 30 -3.08 -11.37 -12.65
N LYS A 31 -4.28 -11.98 -12.65
CA LYS A 31 -5.47 -11.42 -11.96
C LYS A 31 -5.27 -11.34 -10.45
N ILE A 32 -4.68 -12.38 -9.85
CA ILE A 32 -4.36 -12.39 -8.42
C ILE A 32 -3.36 -11.26 -8.10
N LEU A 33 -2.28 -11.14 -8.87
CA LEU A 33 -1.27 -10.08 -8.69
C LEU A 33 -1.90 -8.68 -8.73
N ALA A 34 -2.74 -8.41 -9.73
CA ALA A 34 -3.43 -7.13 -9.87
C ALA A 34 -4.29 -6.79 -8.64
N LYS A 35 -5.00 -7.78 -8.09
CA LYS A 35 -5.80 -7.60 -6.86
C LYS A 35 -4.92 -7.23 -5.66
N HIS A 36 -3.80 -7.93 -5.47
CA HIS A 36 -2.87 -7.66 -4.36
C HIS A 36 -2.23 -6.27 -4.47
N ILE A 37 -1.76 -5.89 -5.67
CA ILE A 37 -1.18 -4.56 -5.93
C ILE A 37 -2.21 -3.45 -5.62
N LYS A 38 -3.46 -3.61 -6.07
CA LYS A 38 -4.53 -2.64 -5.80
C LYS A 38 -4.78 -2.50 -4.30
N SER A 39 -4.95 -3.63 -3.59
CA SER A 39 -5.18 -3.62 -2.14
C SER A 39 -4.05 -2.93 -1.37
N HIS A 40 -2.79 -3.28 -1.70
CA HIS A 40 -1.61 -2.68 -1.08
C HIS A 40 -1.53 -1.17 -1.31
N THR A 41 -1.73 -0.74 -2.55
CA THR A 41 -1.72 0.69 -2.92
C THR A 41 -2.83 1.45 -2.21
N MET A 42 -4.03 0.88 -2.15
CA MET A 42 -5.17 1.48 -1.45
C MET A 42 -4.90 1.64 0.05
N LYS A 43 -4.33 0.62 0.70
CA LYS A 43 -3.95 0.69 2.13
C LYS A 43 -2.93 1.79 2.38
N LYS A 44 -1.92 1.92 1.52
CA LYS A 44 -0.94 3.03 1.60
C LYS A 44 -1.61 4.40 1.50
N ARG A 45 -2.56 4.57 0.57
CA ARG A 45 -3.29 5.83 0.39
C ARG A 45 -4.10 6.20 1.64
N VAL A 46 -4.83 5.24 2.21
CA VAL A 46 -5.61 5.44 3.44
C VAL A 46 -4.68 5.85 4.59
N ASN A 47 -3.58 5.12 4.80
CA ASN A 47 -2.63 5.45 5.86
C ASN A 47 -1.99 6.84 5.70
N ALA A 48 -1.73 7.27 4.46
CA ALA A 48 -1.21 8.61 4.20
C ALA A 48 -2.23 9.70 4.53
N HIS A 49 -3.51 9.48 4.19
CA HIS A 49 -4.59 10.41 4.55
C HIS A 49 -4.78 10.50 6.07
N ILE A 50 -4.80 9.37 6.77
CA ILE A 50 -4.90 9.34 8.25
C ILE A 50 -3.77 10.16 8.88
N LYS A 51 -2.52 9.94 8.46
CA LYS A 51 -1.37 10.72 8.95
C LYS A 51 -1.50 12.21 8.69
N THR A 52 -2.08 12.59 7.56
CA THR A 52 -2.29 14.00 7.22
C THR A 52 -3.29 14.63 8.19
N ILE A 53 -4.40 13.94 8.48
CA ILE A 53 -5.41 14.37 9.46
C ILE A 53 -4.78 14.49 10.85
N GLU A 54 -4.07 13.46 11.31
CA GLU A 54 -3.38 13.47 12.61
C GLU A 54 -2.38 14.62 12.74
N ASN A 55 -1.69 14.98 11.64
CA ASN A 55 -0.75 16.10 11.65
C ASN A 55 -1.47 17.45 11.73
N VAL A 56 -2.60 17.62 11.05
CA VAL A 56 -3.41 18.84 11.14
C VAL A 56 -3.93 19.01 12.57
N GLU A 57 -4.50 17.97 13.18
CA GLU A 57 -4.97 18.01 14.57
C GLU A 57 -3.86 18.38 15.56
N LYS A 58 -2.65 17.87 15.35
CA LYS A 58 -1.49 18.22 16.17
C LYS A 58 -1.14 19.70 16.04
N ILE A 59 -1.10 20.23 14.81
CA ILE A 59 -0.81 21.63 14.54
C ILE A 59 -1.84 22.53 15.24
N GLU A 60 -3.12 22.20 15.11
CA GLU A 60 -4.20 22.94 15.78
C GLU A 60 -4.02 22.94 17.30
N LYS A 61 -3.81 21.76 17.91
CA LYS A 61 -3.57 21.65 19.36
C LYS A 61 -2.37 22.47 19.82
N THR A 62 -1.23 22.38 19.11
CA THR A 62 -0.04 23.16 19.45
C THR A 62 -0.29 24.66 19.34
N ALA A 63 -1.03 25.11 18.31
CA ALA A 63 -1.37 26.52 18.16
C ALA A 63 -2.26 27.04 19.31
N PHE A 64 -3.24 26.24 19.76
CA PHE A 64 -4.06 26.59 20.93
C PHE A 64 -3.24 26.65 22.22
N GLU A 65 -2.34 25.69 22.44
CA GLU A 65 -1.46 25.67 23.62
C GLU A 65 -0.52 26.88 23.65
N ASP A 66 -0.01 27.32 22.50
CA ASP A 66 0.87 28.49 22.40
C ASP A 66 0.12 29.81 22.63
N ILE A 67 -1.18 29.90 22.32
CA ILE A 67 -2.03 31.07 22.62
C ILE A 67 -2.37 31.15 24.13
N LEU A 68 -2.49 30.02 24.81
CA LEU A 68 -2.85 29.94 26.22
C LEU A 68 -1.67 30.10 27.18
N LYS A 69 -0.43 30.12 26.67
CA LYS A 69 0.79 30.43 27.43
C LYS A 69 1.08 31.94 27.43
#